data_AF-A0AB39TU07-F1
#
_entry.id   AF-A0AB39TU07-F1
#
_cell.length_a   1.000
_cell.length_b   1.000
_cell.length_c   1.000
_cell.angle_alpha   90.00
_cell.angle_beta   90.00
_cell.angle_gamma   90.00
#
_symmetry.space_group_name_H-M   'P 1'
#
loop_
_entity.id
_entity.type
_entity.pdbx_description
1 polymer ?
#
loop_
_entity_poly.entity_id
_entity_poly.type
_entity_poly.pdbx_seq_one_letter_code
_entity_poly.pdbx_strand_id
1 'polypeptide(L)'
;MPATPVVDPPFSILSEDFAADPYRYFAGLHQCAGAAFARAELETVAALLLPLLDGVRLAPGFRYRETGLYTRGPVALPLEFTPVRATAGTFRHLG
;
A
#
# COMPACT_ATOMS: atom_id res chain seq x y z
N MET A 1 4.22 -1.65 28.42
CA MET A 1 3.26 -1.49 27.30
C MET A 1 2.79 -2.89 26.94
N PRO A 2 1.48 -3.21 26.96
CA PRO A 2 1.06 -4.53 26.52
C PRO A 2 1.25 -4.59 25.00
N ALA A 3 1.89 -5.67 24.52
CA ALA A 3 2.04 -5.95 23.11
C ALA A 3 0.65 -5.96 22.45
N THR A 4 0.49 -5.26 21.33
CA THR A 4 -0.71 -5.39 20.51
C THR A 4 -0.91 -6.86 20.15
N PRO A 5 -2.09 -7.45 20.36
CA PRO A 5 -2.34 -8.83 19.99
C PRO A 5 -2.12 -8.96 18.48
N VAL A 6 -1.15 -9.80 18.10
CA VAL A 6 -0.94 -10.21 16.70
C VAL A 6 -2.08 -11.15 16.36
N VAL A 7 -3.03 -10.66 15.57
CA VAL A 7 -4.03 -11.51 14.92
C VAL A 7 -3.37 -12.11 13.68
N ASP A 8 -3.37 -13.43 13.57
CA ASP A 8 -2.86 -14.14 12.37
C ASP A 8 -4.06 -14.50 11.49
N PRO A 9 -4.38 -13.68 10.46
CA PRO A 9 -5.49 -13.97 9.58
C PRO A 9 -5.12 -15.14 8.65
N PRO A 10 -6.11 -15.96 8.22
CA PRO A 10 -5.88 -17.06 7.28
C PRO A 10 -5.32 -16.62 5.91
N PHE A 11 -5.31 -15.32 5.62
CA PHE A 11 -4.62 -14.69 4.51
C PHE A 11 -4.15 -13.29 4.94
N SER A 12 -2.89 -12.95 4.64
CA SER A 12 -2.32 -11.61 4.85
C SER A 12 -1.54 -11.18 3.61
N ILE A 13 -1.82 -9.97 3.10
CA ILE A 13 -1.04 -9.35 2.02
C ILE A 13 0.40 -9.02 2.44
N LEU A 14 0.68 -9.08 3.74
CA LEU A 14 1.98 -8.82 4.35
C LEU A 14 2.73 -10.11 4.71
N SER A 15 2.19 -11.31 4.39
CA SER A 15 2.89 -12.56 4.66
C SER A 15 4.02 -12.83 3.66
N GLU A 16 5.02 -13.58 4.09
CA GLU A 16 6.14 -14.01 3.23
C GLU A 16 5.65 -14.88 2.06
N ASP A 17 4.67 -15.75 2.31
CA ASP A 17 4.04 -16.58 1.27
C ASP A 17 3.28 -15.76 0.21
N PHE A 18 2.71 -14.61 0.59
CA PHE A 18 2.10 -13.68 -0.35
C PHE A 18 3.15 -12.93 -1.17
N ALA A 19 4.24 -12.50 -0.52
CA ALA A 19 5.33 -11.81 -1.21
C ALA A 19 6.02 -12.69 -2.27
N ALA A 20 6.17 -13.98 -1.99
CA ALA A 20 6.82 -14.92 -2.88
C ALA A 20 6.03 -15.20 -4.18
N ASP A 21 4.70 -15.25 -4.09
CA ASP A 21 3.81 -15.48 -5.24
C ASP A 21 2.43 -14.87 -4.97
N PRO A 22 2.24 -13.56 -5.21
CA PRO A 22 0.99 -12.86 -4.89
C PRO A 22 -0.15 -13.27 -5.83
N TYR A 23 0.17 -13.79 -7.02
CA TYR A 23 -0.83 -14.14 -8.03
C TYR A 23 -1.45 -15.51 -7.79
N ARG A 24 -0.80 -16.42 -7.06
CA ARG A 24 -1.40 -17.74 -6.72
C ARG A 24 -2.75 -17.65 -6.02
N TYR A 25 -2.99 -16.58 -5.27
CA TYR A 25 -4.25 -16.36 -4.56
C TYR A 25 -5.37 -15.83 -5.48
N PHE A 26 -5.02 -15.40 -6.70
CA PHE A 26 -5.93 -14.73 -7.64
C PHE A 26 -5.85 -15.28 -9.09
N ALA A 27 -5.06 -16.34 -9.33
CA ALA A 27 -4.83 -16.91 -10.65
C ALA A 27 -5.96 -17.85 -11.12
N GLY A 28 -6.24 -17.86 -12.43
CA GLY A 28 -7.24 -18.70 -13.08
C GLY A 28 -7.79 -18.07 -14.36
N LEU A 29 -8.88 -18.63 -14.92
CA LEU A 29 -9.54 -18.12 -16.13
C LEU A 29 -10.07 -16.67 -15.99
N HIS A 30 -10.24 -16.21 -14.76
CA HIS A 30 -10.70 -14.86 -14.43
C HIS A 30 -9.58 -14.00 -13.81
N GLN A 31 -8.32 -14.30 -14.12
CA GLN A 31 -7.21 -13.45 -13.73
C GLN A 31 -7.47 -12.01 -14.18
N CYS A 32 -7.26 -11.06 -13.28
CA CYS A 32 -7.51 -9.65 -13.56
C CYS A 32 -6.64 -9.19 -14.73
N ALA A 33 -7.27 -8.90 -15.87
CA ALA A 33 -6.57 -8.42 -17.06
C ALA A 33 -5.81 -7.10 -16.81
N GLY A 34 -6.25 -6.32 -15.82
CA GLY A 34 -5.61 -5.08 -15.39
C GLY A 34 -4.51 -5.23 -14.34
N ALA A 35 -4.19 -6.45 -13.86
CA ALA A 35 -3.29 -6.64 -12.73
C ALA A 35 -1.87 -6.05 -12.95
N ALA A 36 -1.33 -6.21 -14.16
CA ALA A 36 -0.02 -5.66 -14.49
C ALA A 36 -0.03 -4.12 -14.53
N PHE A 37 -1.12 -3.53 -15.05
CA PHE A 37 -1.27 -2.08 -15.11
C PHE A 37 -1.43 -1.49 -13.70
N ALA A 38 -2.32 -2.04 -12.88
CA ALA A 38 -2.52 -1.61 -11.50
C ALA A 38 -1.22 -1.71 -10.68
N ARG A 39 -0.41 -2.75 -10.91
CA ARG A 39 0.92 -2.87 -10.31
C ARG A 39 1.84 -1.73 -10.72
N ALA A 40 1.92 -1.43 -12.02
CA ALA A 40 2.75 -0.33 -12.50
C ALA A 40 2.31 1.04 -11.93
N GLU A 41 1.00 1.27 -11.79
CA GLU A 41 0.46 2.47 -11.13
C GLU A 41 0.92 2.56 -9.67
N LEU A 42 0.79 1.47 -8.90
CA LEU A 42 1.21 1.44 -7.51
C LEU A 42 2.73 1.64 -7.35
N GLU A 43 3.54 0.95 -8.15
CA GLU A 43 5.00 1.10 -8.13
C GLU A 43 5.43 2.53 -8.49
N THR A 44 4.80 3.12 -9.51
CA THR A 44 5.07 4.51 -9.92
C THR A 44 4.69 5.48 -8.81
N VAL A 45 3.47 5.41 -8.29
CA VAL A 45 3.01 6.32 -7.24
C VAL A 45 3.86 6.18 -5.98
N ALA A 46 4.22 4.95 -5.57
CA ALA A 46 5.08 4.71 -4.43
C ALA A 46 6.47 5.34 -4.62
N ALA A 47 7.08 5.16 -5.80
CA ALA A 47 8.39 5.73 -6.11
C ALA A 47 8.37 7.27 -6.11
N LEU A 48 7.26 7.89 -6.57
CA LEU A 48 7.13 9.34 -6.62
C LEU A 48 6.81 9.94 -5.24
N LEU A 49 5.93 9.31 -4.47
CA LEU A 49 5.39 9.89 -3.23
C LEU A 49 6.21 9.56 -2.00
N LEU A 50 6.61 8.29 -1.79
CA LEU A 50 7.25 7.87 -0.54
C LEU A 50 8.51 8.68 -0.17
N PRO A 51 9.39 9.07 -1.12
CA PRO A 51 10.55 9.90 -0.81
C PRO A 51 10.20 11.31 -0.30
N LEU A 52 8.96 11.78 -0.53
CA LEU A 52 8.51 13.11 -0.12
C LEU A 52 7.87 13.12 1.28
N LEU A 53 7.61 11.95 1.86
CA LEU A 53 6.88 11.78 3.12
C LEU A 53 7.83 11.38 4.26
N ASP A 54 8.75 12.29 4.62
CA ASP A 54 9.73 12.00 5.68
C ASP A 54 9.06 11.77 7.04
N GLY A 55 9.46 10.70 7.73
CA GLY A 55 8.88 10.29 9.00
C GLY A 55 7.37 9.97 8.95
N VAL A 56 6.85 9.53 7.80
CA VAL A 56 5.42 9.22 7.63
C VAL A 56 4.93 8.19 8.64
N ARG A 57 3.79 8.51 9.27
CA ARG A 57 3.10 7.66 10.23
C ARG A 57 1.59 7.86 10.13
N LEU A 58 0.82 6.89 10.60
CA LEU A 58 -0.61 7.08 10.83
C LEU A 58 -0.81 8.12 11.95
N ALA A 59 -1.85 8.95 11.81
CA ALA A 59 -2.18 9.95 12.81
C ALA A 59 -2.42 9.28 14.20
N PRO A 60 -1.93 9.85 15.31
CA PRO A 60 -2.13 9.29 16.64
C PRO A 60 -3.60 9.05 16.96
N GLY A 61 -3.90 7.89 17.56
CA GLY A 61 -5.28 7.50 17.90
C GLY A 61 -6.14 7.08 16.71
N PHE A 62 -5.62 7.11 15.48
CA PHE A 62 -6.35 6.59 14.32
C PHE A 62 -6.62 5.08 14.48
N ARG A 63 -7.87 4.70 14.21
CA ARG A 63 -8.28 3.29 14.12
C ARG A 63 -8.69 2.98 12.70
N TYR A 64 -7.98 2.04 12.10
CA TYR A 64 -8.25 1.57 10.76
C TYR A 64 -9.68 1.01 10.65
N ARG A 65 -10.40 1.48 9.64
CA ARG A 65 -11.76 1.02 9.31
C ARG A 65 -11.85 0.88 7.81
N GLU A 66 -12.42 -0.24 7.40
CA GLU A 66 -12.71 -0.49 6.00
C GLU A 66 -14.22 -0.44 5.73
N THR A 67 -14.58 -0.12 4.49
CA THR A 67 -15.96 -0.21 4.01
C THR A 67 -15.99 -0.84 2.63
N GLY A 68 -17.14 -1.43 2.27
CA GLY A 68 -17.41 -1.98 0.95
C GLY A 68 -17.78 -3.48 0.95
N LEU A 69 -18.68 -3.84 0.01
CA LEU A 69 -19.28 -5.17 -0.10
C LEU A 69 -18.54 -6.08 -1.09
N TYR A 70 -18.17 -5.55 -2.27
CA TYR A 70 -17.47 -6.30 -3.33
C TYR A 70 -16.02 -5.85 -3.50
N THR A 71 -15.76 -4.55 -3.29
CA THR A 71 -14.42 -3.98 -3.16
C THR A 71 -14.35 -3.33 -1.79
N ARG A 72 -13.28 -3.60 -1.04
CA ARG A 72 -13.10 -3.12 0.33
C ARG A 72 -11.81 -2.32 0.44
N GLY A 73 -11.86 -1.22 1.16
CA GLY A 73 -10.67 -0.40 1.43
C GLY A 73 -10.88 0.54 2.61
N PRO A 74 -9.81 1.26 3.02
CA PRO A 74 -9.89 2.22 4.11
C PRO A 74 -10.93 3.29 3.83
N VAL A 75 -11.74 3.61 4.84
CA VAL A 75 -12.65 4.78 4.79
C VAL A 75 -11.84 6.09 4.70
N ALA A 76 -10.72 6.13 5.40
CA ALA A 76 -9.73 7.19 5.36
C ALA A 76 -8.39 6.65 5.84
N LEU A 77 -7.29 7.30 5.47
CA LEU A 77 -5.94 6.99 5.97
C LEU A 77 -5.24 8.30 6.37
N PRO A 78 -5.52 8.86 7.55
CA PRO A 78 -4.91 10.10 8.00
C PRO A 78 -3.42 9.86 8.35
N LEU A 79 -2.56 10.69 7.76
CA LEU A 79 -1.11 10.59 7.90
C LEU A 79 -0.53 11.87 8.50
N GLU A 80 0.53 11.72 9.30
CA GLU A 80 1.44 12.79 9.70
C GLU A 80 2.82 12.54 9.09
N PHE A 81 3.43 13.57 8.51
CA PHE A 81 4.77 13.50 7.92
C PHE A 81 5.40 14.90 7.85
N THR A 82 6.72 14.95 7.71
CA THR A 82 7.46 16.17 7.40
C THR A 82 7.62 16.25 5.88
N PRO A 83 7.10 17.29 5.20
CA PRO A 83 7.26 17.39 3.74
C PRO A 83 8.72 17.62 3.34
N VAL A 84 9.25 16.77 2.47
CA VAL A 84 10.55 17.01 1.81
C VAL A 84 10.32 17.87 0.57
N ARG A 85 11.08 18.95 0.41
CA ARG A 85 11.00 19.76 -0.82
C ARG A 85 11.65 18.98 -1.96
N ALA A 86 10.83 18.57 -2.94
CA ALA A 86 11.36 18.09 -4.21
C ALA A 86 12.19 19.21 -4.85
N THR A 87 13.45 18.94 -5.18
CA THR A 87 14.22 19.83 -6.05
C THR A 87 13.72 19.61 -7.48
N ALA A 88 13.73 20.65 -8.31
CA ALA A 88 13.19 20.60 -9.69
C ALA A 88 13.83 19.54 -10.62
N GLY A 89 14.80 18.75 -10.14
CA GLY A 89 15.45 17.67 -10.87
C GLY A 89 14.96 16.25 -10.54
N THR A 90 14.12 16.04 -9.52
CA THR A 90 13.80 14.68 -9.03
C THR A 90 12.96 13.83 -10.00
N PHE A 91 12.32 14.44 -11.00
CA PHE A 91 11.47 13.74 -11.98
C PHE A 91 12.13 13.49 -13.36
N ARG A 92 13.45 13.66 -13.48
CA ARG A 92 14.13 13.71 -14.79
C ARG A 92 14.52 12.35 -15.41
N HIS A 93 14.00 11.22 -14.91
CA HIS A 93 14.37 9.86 -15.35
C HIS A 93 13.23 8.98 -15.88
N LEU A 94 12.09 9.56 -16.25
CA LEU A 94 11.04 8.87 -17.02
C LEU A 94 11.06 9.35 -18.48
N GLY A 95 12.18 9.11 -19.15
CA GLY A 95 12.36 9.30 -20.59
C GLY A 95 12.74 7.99 -21.26
#